data_AF-A0AAU6JPS5-F1
#
_entry.id   AF-A0AAU6JPS5-F1
#
_cell.length_a   1.000
_cell.length_b   1.000
_cell.length_c   1.000
_cell.angle_alpha   90.00
_cell.angle_beta   90.00
_cell.angle_gamma   90.00
#
_symmetry.space_group_name_H-M   'P 1'
#
loop_
_entity.id
_entity.type
_entity.pdbx_description
1 polymer ?
#
loop_
_entity_poly.entity_id
_entity_poly.type
_entity_poly.pdbx_seq_one_letter_code
_entity_poly.pdbx_strand_id
1 'polypeptide(L)'
;MTKFHATVCLPPTAPRKVPRAVAAALAPYNMGLAEGQNPVGHWDWWAIHAAAGNAYLVLPLHDGDRRLVTASTVPRRKADLGALGPLECYGGPRGLLDFDGMRNRAARAHDDRLAAWTELSAIHPPATPRTDFLARHEADPENYSQADARRDHLAQPLVQEVAQRAVAGDPHFSTSLLLNDPVEYFAQDHEETRLLAVRSAVPGFALVALDGSWTFVDTVDHLEQANRYLDDLDAEAVVLDVLCHC
;
A
#
# COMPACT_ATOMS: atom_id res chain seq x y z
N MET A 1 -9.24 13.15 4.93
CA MET A 1 -9.57 12.64 3.59
C MET A 1 -8.59 11.55 3.30
N THR A 2 -9.09 10.32 3.20
CA THR A 2 -8.27 9.12 3.32
C THR A 2 -8.26 8.43 1.97
N LYS A 3 -7.08 8.30 1.36
CA LYS A 3 -6.92 7.50 0.15
C LYS A 3 -6.54 6.08 0.53
N PHE A 4 -7.04 5.10 -0.20
CA PHE A 4 -6.70 3.70 0.02
C PHE A 4 -6.64 2.93 -1.30
N HIS A 5 -5.96 1.80 -1.29
CA HIS A 5 -5.89 0.90 -2.44
C HIS A 5 -6.97 -0.19 -2.33
N ALA A 6 -7.74 -0.38 -3.40
CA ALA A 6 -8.60 -1.53 -3.55
C ALA A 6 -8.06 -2.41 -4.69
N THR A 7 -7.87 -3.69 -4.41
CA THR A 7 -7.61 -4.71 -5.44
C THR A 7 -8.92 -5.13 -6.06
N VAL A 8 -9.02 -5.07 -7.38
CA VAL A 8 -10.24 -5.37 -8.13
C VAL A 8 -9.99 -6.59 -9.00
N CYS A 9 -10.80 -7.63 -8.79
CA CYS A 9 -10.82 -8.82 -9.62
C CYS A 9 -11.94 -8.71 -10.66
N LEU A 10 -11.60 -8.93 -11.92
CA LEU A 10 -12.53 -8.86 -13.05
C LEU A 10 -12.51 -10.19 -13.81
N PRO A 11 -13.62 -10.58 -14.47
CA PRO A 11 -13.59 -11.68 -15.42
C PRO A 11 -12.60 -11.36 -16.57
N PRO A 12 -12.23 -12.35 -17.40
CA PRO A 12 -11.30 -12.13 -18.51
C PRO A 12 -11.66 -10.89 -19.35
N THR A 13 -10.83 -9.85 -19.23
CA THR A 13 -11.14 -8.51 -19.75
C THR A 13 -9.95 -7.96 -20.52
N ALA A 14 -10.15 -7.69 -21.82
CA ALA A 14 -9.12 -7.05 -22.62
C ALA A 14 -8.70 -5.69 -22.02
N PRO A 15 -7.40 -5.32 -21.98
CA PRO A 15 -6.92 -4.11 -21.31
C PRO A 15 -7.69 -2.83 -21.68
N ARG A 16 -8.01 -2.64 -22.96
CA ARG A 16 -8.79 -1.49 -23.44
C ARG A 16 -10.20 -1.37 -22.84
N LYS A 17 -10.74 -2.43 -22.23
CA LYS A 17 -12.05 -2.48 -21.56
C LYS A 17 -11.95 -2.41 -20.04
N VAL A 18 -10.75 -2.61 -19.47
CA VAL A 18 -10.52 -2.64 -18.01
C VAL A 18 -11.08 -1.40 -17.31
N PRO A 19 -10.84 -0.15 -17.75
CA PRO A 19 -11.40 1.02 -17.07
C PRO A 19 -12.94 1.00 -16.95
N ARG A 20 -13.63 0.50 -17.97
CA ARG A 20 -15.10 0.37 -17.94
C ARG A 20 -15.55 -0.76 -17.01
N ALA A 21 -14.82 -1.87 -16.98
CA ALA A 21 -15.13 -3.01 -16.13
C ALA A 21 -14.90 -2.67 -14.65
N VAL A 22 -13.80 -1.99 -14.33
CA VAL A 22 -13.55 -1.42 -13.00
C VAL A 22 -14.67 -0.49 -12.58
N ALA A 23 -15.07 0.45 -13.45
CA ALA A 23 -16.18 1.36 -13.16
C ALA A 23 -17.46 0.61 -12.79
N ALA A 24 -17.78 -0.47 -13.51
CA ALA A 24 -18.95 -1.29 -13.24
C ALA A 24 -18.85 -2.07 -11.92
N ALA A 25 -17.67 -2.64 -11.62
CA ALA A 25 -17.43 -3.38 -10.39
C ALA A 25 -17.48 -2.48 -9.14
N LEU A 26 -16.99 -1.25 -9.26
CA LEU A 26 -16.97 -0.28 -8.15
C LEU A 26 -18.30 0.46 -7.99
N ALA A 27 -19.13 0.57 -9.04
CA ALA A 27 -20.36 1.37 -9.05
C ALA A 27 -21.29 1.16 -7.83
N PRO A 28 -21.51 -0.08 -7.32
CA PRO A 28 -22.35 -0.29 -6.14
C PRO A 28 -21.83 0.38 -4.86
N TYR A 29 -20.54 0.72 -4.81
CA TYR A 29 -19.86 1.23 -3.61
C TYR A 29 -19.63 2.74 -3.62
N ASN A 30 -20.20 3.46 -4.59
CA ASN A 30 -20.08 4.90 -4.72
C ASN A 30 -20.84 5.65 -3.60
N MET A 31 -20.16 6.55 -2.88
CA MET A 31 -20.72 7.40 -1.81
C MET A 31 -21.73 8.43 -2.32
N GLY A 32 -21.65 8.82 -3.60
CA GLY A 32 -22.58 9.77 -4.21
C GLY A 32 -23.94 9.17 -4.58
N LEU A 33 -24.18 7.89 -4.30
CA LEU A 33 -25.51 7.27 -4.46
C LEU A 33 -26.47 7.83 -3.41
N ALA A 34 -27.76 7.92 -3.76
CA ALA A 34 -28.74 8.49 -2.85
C ALA A 34 -28.85 7.65 -1.56
N GLU A 35 -29.23 8.30 -0.45
CA GLU A 35 -29.42 7.63 0.83
C GLU A 35 -30.40 6.45 0.69
N GLY A 36 -30.00 5.26 1.15
CA GLY A 36 -30.73 4.00 0.96
C GLY A 36 -30.40 3.22 -0.32
N GLN A 37 -29.69 3.80 -1.29
CA GLN A 37 -29.14 3.10 -2.46
C GLN A 37 -27.73 2.53 -2.20
N ASN A 38 -27.01 3.09 -1.23
CA ASN A 38 -25.75 2.58 -0.76
C ASN A 38 -25.56 2.89 0.73
N PRO A 39 -25.93 1.99 1.66
CA PRO A 39 -25.78 2.22 3.09
C PRO A 39 -24.32 2.20 3.56
N VAL A 40 -23.37 1.78 2.71
CA VAL A 40 -21.97 1.52 3.11
C VAL A 40 -20.93 2.45 2.48
N GLY A 41 -21.21 3.08 1.33
CA GLY A 41 -20.44 4.20 0.75
C GLY A 41 -18.92 4.19 0.96
N HIS A 42 -18.15 3.71 -0.02
CA HIS A 42 -16.70 3.51 0.15
C HIS A 42 -15.79 4.44 -0.67
N TRP A 43 -16.30 5.12 -1.70
CA TRP A 43 -15.50 6.03 -2.51
C TRP A 43 -16.32 7.15 -3.19
N ASP A 44 -15.72 8.31 -3.46
CA ASP A 44 -16.27 9.37 -4.31
C ASP A 44 -15.49 9.54 -5.63
N TRP A 45 -14.24 9.08 -5.67
CA TRP A 45 -13.39 9.01 -6.84
C TRP A 45 -12.45 7.80 -6.81
N TRP A 46 -12.06 7.31 -7.99
CA TRP A 46 -11.03 6.28 -8.14
C TRP A 46 -10.19 6.46 -9.42
N ALA A 47 -8.98 5.89 -9.42
CA ALA A 47 -8.17 5.69 -10.62
C ALA A 47 -7.39 4.38 -10.55
N ILE A 48 -7.14 3.75 -11.71
CA ILE A 48 -6.15 2.66 -11.81
C ILE A 48 -4.80 3.22 -11.41
N HIS A 49 -4.16 2.62 -10.42
CA HIS A 49 -2.94 3.16 -9.86
C HIS A 49 -2.00 2.06 -9.39
N ALA A 50 -0.73 2.26 -9.68
CA ALA A 50 0.38 1.57 -9.06
C ALA A 50 1.39 2.65 -8.65
N ALA A 51 1.84 2.62 -7.40
CA ALA A 51 2.95 3.45 -6.96
C ALA A 51 4.28 2.79 -7.34
N ALA A 52 5.35 3.59 -7.45
CA ALA A 52 6.69 3.05 -7.62
C ALA A 52 7.02 2.09 -6.45
N GLY A 53 7.50 0.88 -6.78
CA GLY A 53 7.72 -0.19 -5.80
C GLY A 53 6.49 -1.04 -5.46
N ASN A 54 5.29 -0.63 -5.89
CA ASN A 54 4.02 -1.33 -5.65
C ASN A 54 3.31 -1.75 -6.94
N ALA A 55 3.93 -1.59 -8.11
CA ALA A 55 3.40 -2.14 -9.36
C ALA A 55 3.36 -3.67 -9.32
N TYR A 56 2.41 -4.28 -10.03
CA TYR A 56 2.36 -5.72 -10.18
C TYR A 56 3.58 -6.20 -10.97
N LEU A 57 4.24 -7.24 -10.47
CA LEU A 57 5.31 -7.90 -11.20
C LEU A 57 4.73 -8.87 -12.22
N VAL A 58 5.41 -8.95 -13.37
CA VAL A 58 5.08 -9.86 -14.47
C VAL A 58 6.05 -11.03 -14.42
N LEU A 59 5.52 -12.25 -14.59
CA LEU A 59 6.37 -13.43 -14.77
C LEU A 59 7.30 -13.22 -15.99
N PRO A 60 8.61 -13.46 -15.88
CA PRO A 60 9.57 -13.11 -16.95
C PRO A 60 9.22 -13.68 -18.34
N LEU A 61 8.59 -14.85 -18.39
CA LEU A 61 8.18 -15.49 -19.65
C LEU A 61 7.00 -14.79 -20.36
N HIS A 62 6.34 -13.87 -19.66
CA HIS A 62 5.17 -13.10 -20.12
C HIS A 62 5.48 -11.61 -20.31
N ASP A 63 6.75 -11.22 -20.30
CA ASP A 63 7.14 -9.83 -20.55
C ASP A 63 6.57 -9.33 -21.90
N GLY A 64 5.92 -8.17 -21.86
CA GLY A 64 5.27 -7.56 -23.02
C GLY A 64 3.99 -8.26 -23.51
N ASP A 65 3.40 -9.20 -22.77
CA ASP A 65 2.10 -9.78 -23.14
C ASP A 65 1.03 -8.67 -23.27
N ARG A 66 0.32 -8.66 -24.40
CA ARG A 66 -0.67 -7.62 -24.75
C ARG A 66 -1.90 -7.63 -23.85
N ARG A 67 -2.08 -8.65 -23.03
CA ARG A 67 -3.14 -8.75 -22.02
C ARG A 67 -2.80 -8.03 -20.72
N LEU A 68 -1.55 -7.65 -20.50
CA LEU A 68 -1.13 -6.85 -19.34
C LEU A 68 -1.70 -5.43 -19.43
N VAL A 69 -2.02 -4.84 -18.29
CA VAL A 69 -2.51 -3.47 -18.17
C VAL A 69 -1.30 -2.53 -18.03
N THR A 70 -1.03 -1.77 -19.08
CA THR A 70 0.08 -0.81 -19.15
C THR A 70 -0.38 0.45 -19.88
N ALA A 71 0.44 1.50 -19.86
CA ALA A 71 0.19 2.72 -20.65
C ALA A 71 0.10 2.48 -22.17
N SER A 72 0.69 1.38 -22.68
CA SER A 72 0.63 1.04 -24.10
C SER A 72 -0.62 0.23 -24.47
N THR A 73 -1.21 -0.52 -23.53
CA THR A 73 -2.38 -1.38 -23.78
C THR A 73 -3.70 -0.73 -23.40
N VAL A 74 -3.68 0.30 -22.53
CA VAL A 74 -4.84 1.13 -22.19
C VAL A 74 -4.70 2.51 -22.81
N PRO A 75 -5.60 2.92 -23.73
CA PRO A 75 -5.53 4.25 -24.32
C PRO A 75 -5.63 5.36 -23.28
N ARG A 76 -4.75 6.38 -23.37
CA ARG A 76 -4.70 7.51 -22.43
C ARG A 76 -6.04 8.19 -22.16
N ARG A 77 -6.90 8.29 -23.19
CA ARG A 77 -8.26 8.84 -23.06
C ARG A 77 -9.20 8.04 -22.14
N LYS A 78 -8.80 6.83 -21.72
CA LYS A 78 -9.55 5.94 -20.84
C LYS A 78 -8.94 5.84 -19.44
N ALA A 79 -7.62 5.99 -19.32
CA ALA A 79 -6.89 6.03 -18.06
C ALA A 79 -5.54 6.72 -18.29
N ASP A 80 -5.14 7.62 -17.40
CA ASP A 80 -3.86 8.32 -17.47
C ASP A 80 -2.77 7.50 -16.78
N LEU A 81 -2.36 6.40 -17.44
CA LEU A 81 -1.32 5.51 -16.94
C LEU A 81 0.08 6.02 -17.33
N GLY A 82 1.00 5.98 -16.38
CA GLY A 82 2.42 6.29 -16.59
C GLY A 82 3.20 5.08 -17.12
N ALA A 83 4.45 5.33 -17.52
CA ALA A 83 5.39 4.25 -17.76
C ALA A 83 5.79 3.60 -16.41
N LEU A 84 5.95 2.28 -16.41
CA LEU A 84 6.46 1.51 -15.28
C LEU A 84 7.82 0.91 -15.62
N GLY A 85 8.49 0.33 -14.63
CA GLY A 85 9.78 -0.33 -14.81
C GLY A 85 9.69 -1.62 -15.64
N PRO A 86 10.84 -2.25 -15.94
CA PRO A 86 10.89 -3.58 -16.55
C PRO A 86 10.10 -4.60 -15.73
N LEU A 87 9.37 -5.50 -16.40
CA LEU A 87 8.53 -6.52 -15.76
C LEU A 87 7.47 -5.95 -14.79
N GLU A 88 7.07 -4.70 -14.95
CA GLU A 88 6.02 -4.08 -14.14
C GLU A 88 4.77 -3.76 -14.97
N CYS A 89 3.60 -3.92 -14.35
CA CYS A 89 2.33 -3.58 -14.93
C CYS A 89 1.37 -3.02 -13.86
N TYR A 90 0.26 -2.43 -14.29
CA TYR A 90 -0.82 -2.00 -13.39
C TYR A 90 -1.74 -3.16 -12.98
N GLY A 91 -1.54 -4.33 -13.56
CA GLY A 91 -2.38 -5.52 -13.39
C GLY A 91 -2.51 -6.30 -14.69
N GLY A 92 -3.31 -7.36 -14.68
CA GLY A 92 -3.50 -8.25 -15.82
C GLY A 92 -4.11 -9.59 -15.42
N PRO A 93 -4.23 -10.54 -16.36
CA PRO A 93 -4.62 -11.90 -16.04
C PRO A 93 -3.72 -12.49 -14.96
N ARG A 94 -4.30 -13.08 -13.92
CA ARG A 94 -3.58 -13.61 -12.76
C ARG A 94 -2.42 -14.50 -13.18
N GLY A 95 -2.61 -15.36 -14.17
CA GLY A 95 -1.60 -16.32 -14.64
C GLY A 95 -0.36 -15.68 -15.25
N LEU A 96 -0.35 -14.36 -15.50
CA LEU A 96 0.81 -13.62 -16.00
C LEU A 96 1.55 -12.85 -14.90
N LEU A 97 0.96 -12.74 -13.72
CA LEU A 97 1.47 -11.94 -12.62
C LEU A 97 2.32 -12.80 -11.68
N ASP A 98 3.39 -12.22 -11.16
CA ASP A 98 4.31 -12.88 -10.25
C ASP A 98 4.01 -12.49 -8.79
N PHE A 99 2.96 -13.08 -8.22
CA PHE A 99 2.56 -12.82 -6.82
C PHE A 99 3.65 -13.24 -5.83
N ASP A 100 4.36 -14.33 -6.10
CA ASP A 100 5.47 -14.77 -5.25
C ASP A 100 6.65 -13.81 -5.35
N GLY A 101 6.95 -13.30 -6.54
CA GLY A 101 7.92 -12.22 -6.76
C GLY A 101 7.55 -10.97 -5.97
N MET A 102 6.27 -10.59 -5.95
CA MET A 102 5.78 -9.43 -5.18
C MET A 102 5.96 -9.64 -3.67
N ARG A 103 5.58 -10.82 -3.15
CA ARG A 103 5.80 -11.22 -1.75
C ARG A 103 7.27 -11.21 -1.37
N ASN A 104 8.13 -11.75 -2.24
CA ASN A 104 9.58 -11.74 -2.05
C ASN A 104 10.18 -10.33 -2.09
N ARG A 105 9.67 -9.45 -2.97
CA ARG A 105 10.06 -8.04 -3.03
C ARG A 105 9.67 -7.33 -1.73
N ALA A 106 8.47 -7.56 -1.21
CA ALA A 106 8.01 -6.97 0.05
C ALA A 106 8.85 -7.43 1.25
N ALA A 107 9.16 -8.72 1.34
CA ALA A 107 10.06 -9.26 2.36
C ALA A 107 11.44 -8.60 2.31
N ARG A 108 12.07 -8.55 1.12
CA ARG A 108 13.39 -7.89 0.96
C ARG A 108 13.33 -6.41 1.31
N ALA A 109 12.32 -5.68 0.85
CA ALA A 109 12.19 -4.26 1.17
C ALA A 109 12.03 -4.00 2.68
N HIS A 110 11.35 -4.90 3.41
CA HIS A 110 11.29 -4.85 4.86
C HIS A 110 12.65 -5.14 5.50
N ASP A 111 13.32 -6.21 5.07
CA ASP A 111 14.61 -6.64 5.61
C ASP A 111 15.70 -5.58 5.37
N ASP A 112 15.74 -5.00 4.17
CA ASP A 112 16.67 -3.91 3.81
C ASP A 112 16.41 -2.65 4.64
N ARG A 113 15.14 -2.32 4.90
CA ARG A 113 14.77 -1.17 5.75
C ARG A 113 15.19 -1.39 7.20
N LEU A 114 14.99 -2.60 7.73
CA LEU A 114 15.41 -2.95 9.08
C LEU A 114 16.95 -2.92 9.21
N ALA A 115 17.66 -3.40 8.20
CA ALA A 115 19.13 -3.32 8.14
C ALA A 115 19.60 -1.85 8.16
N ALA A 116 18.98 -0.98 7.35
CA ALA A 116 19.30 0.45 7.33
C ALA A 116 19.02 1.14 8.67
N TRP A 117 17.93 0.79 9.35
CA TRP A 117 17.64 1.29 10.71
C TRP A 117 18.67 0.79 11.74
N THR A 118 19.06 -0.48 11.64
CA THR A 118 20.06 -1.08 12.54
C THR A 118 21.41 -0.40 12.40
N GLU A 119 21.83 -0.10 11.18
CA GLU A 119 23.06 0.67 10.92
C GLU A 119 22.99 2.07 11.53
N LEU A 120 21.88 2.79 11.33
CA LEU A 120 21.70 4.14 11.88
C LEU A 120 21.67 4.15 13.41
N SER A 121 20.97 3.19 14.03
CA SER A 121 20.87 3.11 15.48
C SER A 121 22.20 2.70 16.15
N ALA A 122 23.11 2.06 15.43
CA ALA A 122 24.46 1.77 15.91
C ALA A 122 25.39 3.01 15.95
N ILE A 123 25.14 4.03 15.12
CA ILE A 123 25.99 5.24 15.02
C ILE A 123 25.44 6.43 15.82
N HIS A 124 24.14 6.47 16.10
CA HIS A 124 23.50 7.54 16.86
C HIS A 124 23.20 7.12 18.31
N PRO A 125 23.12 8.09 19.25
CA PRO A 125 22.60 7.81 20.58
C PRO A 125 21.19 7.19 20.51
N PRO A 126 20.84 6.25 21.41
CA PRO A 126 19.50 5.66 21.47
C PRO A 126 18.43 6.75 21.54
N ALA A 127 17.40 6.61 20.70
CA ALA A 127 16.25 7.50 20.70
C ALA A 127 15.12 6.93 21.58
N THR A 128 14.38 7.84 22.21
CA THR A 128 13.18 7.57 22.98
C THR A 128 11.93 7.77 22.10
N PRO A 129 10.94 6.87 22.17
CA PRO A 129 9.67 7.03 21.48
C PRO A 129 8.92 8.30 21.92
N ARG A 130 8.12 8.86 21.02
CA ARG A 130 7.25 10.02 21.23
C ARG A 130 6.27 9.79 22.38
N THR A 131 5.80 8.56 22.57
CA THR A 131 4.90 8.17 23.67
C THR A 131 5.46 8.53 25.03
N ASP A 132 6.77 8.38 25.24
CA ASP A 132 7.40 8.69 26.52
C ASP A 132 7.46 10.21 26.78
N PHE A 133 7.66 11.01 25.73
CA PHE A 133 7.59 12.46 25.83
C PHE A 133 6.15 12.92 26.11
N LEU A 134 5.15 12.28 25.51
CA LEU A 134 3.73 12.54 25.81
C LEU A 134 3.38 12.16 27.25
N ALA A 135 3.87 11.01 27.74
CA ALA A 135 3.68 10.60 29.14
C ALA A 135 4.29 11.60 30.13
N ARG A 136 5.44 12.22 29.80
CA ARG A 136 6.01 13.32 30.61
C ARG A 136 5.11 14.55 30.64
N HIS A 137 4.52 14.91 29.50
CA HIS A 137 3.56 16.02 29.43
C HIS A 137 2.32 15.73 30.28
N GLU A 138 1.78 14.51 30.22
CA GLU A 138 0.64 14.10 31.02
C GLU A 138 0.93 14.13 32.53
N ALA A 139 2.17 13.83 32.92
CA ALA A 139 2.61 13.87 34.31
C ALA A 139 2.82 15.30 34.87
N ASP A 140 3.21 16.26 34.03
CA ASP A 140 3.46 17.65 34.43
C ASP A 140 3.14 18.66 33.31
N PRO A 141 1.84 18.87 33.00
CA PRO A 141 1.44 19.66 31.84
C PRO A 141 1.75 21.16 31.98
N GLU A 142 1.91 21.65 33.21
CA GLU A 142 2.20 23.06 33.50
C GLU A 142 3.67 23.42 33.21
N ASN A 143 4.60 22.49 33.43
CA ASN A 143 6.03 22.72 33.20
C ASN A 143 6.58 22.01 31.95
N TYR A 144 5.83 21.10 31.35
CA TYR A 144 6.21 20.38 30.15
C TYR A 144 5.05 20.31 29.16
N SER A 145 5.06 21.19 28.16
CA SER A 145 3.94 21.30 27.21
C SER A 145 3.98 20.21 26.13
N GLN A 146 2.87 20.00 25.41
CA GLN A 146 2.87 19.15 24.21
C GLN A 146 3.84 19.65 23.12
N ALA A 147 4.04 20.98 23.06
CA ALA A 147 4.99 21.57 22.14
C ALA A 147 6.43 21.20 22.52
N ASP A 148 6.75 21.14 23.82
CA ASP A 148 8.04 20.66 24.32
C ASP A 148 8.22 19.17 24.02
N ALA A 149 7.20 18.35 24.30
CA ALA A 149 7.23 16.92 23.97
C ALA A 149 7.55 16.67 22.49
N ARG A 150 6.87 17.40 21.59
CA ARG A 150 7.14 17.33 20.15
C ARG A 150 8.54 17.83 19.80
N ARG A 151 8.95 18.99 20.34
CA ARG A 151 10.25 19.61 20.08
C ARG A 151 11.39 18.68 20.50
N ASP A 152 11.31 18.11 21.69
CA ASP A 152 12.36 17.25 22.25
C ASP A 152 12.43 15.91 21.52
N HIS A 153 11.27 15.28 21.20
CA HIS A 153 11.25 14.05 20.40
C HIS A 153 11.88 14.26 19.02
N LEU A 154 11.52 15.35 18.33
CA LEU A 154 12.06 15.67 17.02
C LEU A 154 13.53 16.11 17.08
N ALA A 155 14.03 16.61 18.22
CA ALA A 155 15.43 17.03 18.36
C ALA A 155 16.42 15.86 18.46
N GLN A 156 15.94 14.62 18.56
CA GLN A 156 16.78 13.45 18.69
C GLN A 156 17.59 13.19 17.41
N PRO A 157 18.92 12.97 17.49
CA PRO A 157 19.77 12.82 16.31
C PRO A 157 19.32 11.73 15.33
N LEU A 158 18.93 10.55 15.84
CA LEU A 158 18.46 9.44 15.01
C LEU A 158 17.14 9.79 14.28
N VAL A 159 16.21 10.48 14.96
CA VAL A 159 14.94 10.93 14.36
C VAL A 159 15.18 11.97 13.27
N GLN A 160 16.11 12.91 13.49
CA GLN A 160 16.53 13.90 12.50
C GLN A 160 17.17 13.26 11.26
N GLU A 161 18.08 12.29 11.45
CA GLU A 161 18.75 11.60 10.34
C GLU A 161 17.74 10.84 9.47
N VAL A 162 16.83 10.08 10.07
CA VAL A 162 15.75 9.38 9.33
C VAL A 162 14.89 10.38 8.58
N ALA A 163 14.52 11.51 9.19
CA ALA A 163 13.73 12.54 8.55
C ALA A 163 14.46 13.18 7.35
N GLN A 164 15.76 13.46 7.48
CA GLN A 164 16.58 14.02 6.41
C GLN A 164 16.70 13.06 5.23
N ARG A 165 16.94 11.77 5.49
CA ARG A 165 16.97 10.72 4.46
C ARG A 165 15.62 10.58 3.75
N ALA A 166 14.53 10.59 4.51
CA ALA A 166 13.18 10.52 3.93
C ALA A 166 12.86 11.70 3.01
N VAL A 167 13.26 12.92 3.38
CA VAL A 167 13.10 14.11 2.52
C VAL A 167 14.02 14.05 1.30
N ALA A 168 15.21 13.46 1.43
CA ALA A 168 16.14 13.28 0.32
C ALA A 168 15.73 12.18 -0.68
N GLY A 169 14.67 11.42 -0.39
CA GLY A 169 14.19 10.33 -1.24
C GLY A 169 14.99 9.04 -1.07
N ASP A 170 15.50 8.78 0.14
CA ASP A 170 16.14 7.51 0.49
C ASP A 170 15.22 6.31 0.19
N PRO A 171 15.76 5.20 -0.38
CA PRO A 171 14.94 4.06 -0.78
C PRO A 171 14.37 3.26 0.41
N HIS A 172 14.97 3.36 1.59
CA HIS A 172 14.58 2.64 2.79
C HIS A 172 13.64 3.48 3.67
N PHE A 173 13.87 4.78 3.77
CA PHE A 173 13.07 5.68 4.61
C PHE A 173 12.14 6.54 3.75
N SER A 174 10.83 6.27 3.80
CA SER A 174 9.85 7.09 3.07
C SER A 174 9.30 8.22 3.93
N THR A 175 8.65 9.19 3.28
CA THR A 175 8.03 10.34 3.97
C THR A 175 6.91 9.96 4.92
N SER A 176 6.41 8.72 4.93
CA SER A 176 5.45 8.27 5.94
C SER A 176 6.06 8.25 7.35
N LEU A 177 7.37 8.07 7.47
CA LEU A 177 8.11 8.16 8.74
C LEU A 177 8.25 9.60 9.25
N LEU A 178 7.81 10.61 8.49
CA LEU A 178 7.68 11.99 8.97
C LEU A 178 6.36 12.22 9.71
N LEU A 179 5.37 11.36 9.47
CA LEU A 179 4.04 11.44 10.06
C LEU A 179 3.86 10.44 11.21
N ASN A 180 4.65 9.36 11.21
CA ASN A 180 4.69 8.32 12.24
C ASN A 180 5.96 8.43 13.09
N ASP A 181 5.97 7.87 14.30
CA ASP A 181 7.18 7.79 15.12
C ASP A 181 8.08 6.65 14.59
N PRO A 182 9.28 6.94 14.05
CA PRO A 182 10.19 5.92 13.57
C PRO A 182 10.71 5.02 14.71
N VAL A 183 10.89 5.55 15.92
CA VAL A 183 11.40 4.78 17.06
C VAL A 183 10.38 3.72 17.48
N GLU A 184 9.10 4.10 17.57
CA GLU A 184 8.02 3.17 17.86
C GLU A 184 7.82 2.15 16.73
N TYR A 185 7.86 2.60 15.47
CA TYR A 185 7.74 1.74 14.30
C TYR A 185 8.78 0.61 14.31
N PHE A 186 10.04 0.94 14.59
CA PHE A 186 11.14 -0.04 14.64
C PHE A 186 11.29 -0.74 16.00
N ALA A 187 10.45 -0.46 17.00
CA ALA A 187 10.41 -1.21 18.25
C ALA A 187 9.46 -2.42 18.20
N GLN A 188 8.68 -2.57 17.12
CA GLN A 188 7.73 -3.66 16.92
C GLN A 188 8.41 -5.02 16.71
N ASP A 189 7.65 -6.12 16.87
CA ASP A 189 8.13 -7.45 16.49
C ASP A 189 8.34 -7.52 14.97
N HIS A 190 9.61 -7.54 14.57
CA HIS A 190 10.01 -7.52 13.17
C HIS A 190 9.58 -8.75 12.38
N GLU A 191 9.41 -9.93 13.01
CA GLU A 191 8.93 -11.10 12.29
C GLU A 191 7.45 -10.93 11.95
N GLU A 192 6.66 -10.41 12.90
CA GLU A 192 5.25 -10.11 12.67
C GLU A 192 5.07 -9.00 11.62
N THR A 193 5.83 -7.90 11.71
CA THR A 193 5.79 -6.80 10.74
C THR A 193 6.24 -7.26 9.35
N ARG A 194 7.24 -8.15 9.27
CA ARG A 194 7.68 -8.76 8.01
C ARG A 194 6.60 -9.64 7.40
N LEU A 195 5.96 -10.49 8.20
CA LEU A 195 4.83 -11.32 7.76
C LEU A 195 3.67 -10.46 7.26
N LEU A 196 3.37 -9.35 7.94
CA LEU A 196 2.36 -8.40 7.50
C LEU A 196 2.73 -7.75 6.16
N ALA A 197 3.99 -7.34 5.97
CA ALA A 197 4.47 -6.80 4.70
C ALA A 197 4.31 -7.80 3.55
N VAL A 198 4.61 -9.07 3.79
CA VAL A 198 4.41 -10.17 2.81
C VAL A 198 2.93 -10.38 2.51
N ARG A 199 2.07 -10.41 3.54
CA ARG A 199 0.63 -10.63 3.40
C ARG A 199 -0.06 -9.47 2.65
N SER A 200 0.44 -8.25 2.81
CA SER A 200 -0.07 -7.06 2.12
C SER A 200 0.61 -6.78 0.77
N ALA A 201 1.46 -7.70 0.28
CA ALA A 201 2.25 -7.44 -0.92
C ALA A 201 1.43 -7.44 -2.21
N VAL A 202 0.30 -8.15 -2.22
CA VAL A 202 -0.60 -8.30 -3.39
C VAL A 202 -1.97 -7.68 -3.12
N PRO A 203 -2.74 -8.09 -2.09
CA PRO A 203 -4.01 -7.44 -1.80
C PRO A 203 -3.78 -6.04 -1.22
N GLY A 204 -4.57 -5.08 -1.69
CA GLY A 204 -4.69 -3.75 -1.12
C GLY A 204 -5.48 -3.74 0.20
N PHE A 205 -5.85 -2.54 0.62
CA PHE A 205 -6.67 -2.33 1.83
C PHE A 205 -8.07 -2.94 1.71
N ALA A 206 -8.59 -3.01 0.47
CA ALA A 206 -9.85 -3.64 0.13
C ALA A 206 -9.69 -4.57 -1.06
N LEU A 207 -10.60 -5.55 -1.17
CA LEU A 207 -10.69 -6.48 -2.29
C LEU A 207 -12.12 -6.50 -2.82
N VAL A 208 -12.27 -6.33 -4.14
CA VAL A 208 -13.51 -6.55 -4.88
C VAL A 208 -13.39 -7.86 -5.64
N ALA A 209 -14.15 -8.87 -5.21
CA ALA A 209 -14.14 -10.20 -5.81
C ALA A 209 -14.97 -10.27 -7.10
N LEU A 210 -14.87 -11.39 -7.82
CA LEU A 210 -15.55 -11.62 -9.11
C LEU A 210 -17.08 -11.67 -8.98
N ASP A 211 -17.58 -12.08 -7.82
CA ASP A 211 -19.01 -12.07 -7.49
C ASP A 211 -19.51 -10.66 -7.11
N GLY A 212 -18.61 -9.67 -7.12
CA GLY A 212 -18.89 -8.29 -6.77
C GLY A 212 -18.86 -7.99 -5.28
N SER A 213 -18.51 -8.95 -4.41
CA SER A 213 -18.37 -8.70 -2.97
C SER A 213 -17.16 -7.80 -2.65
N TRP A 214 -17.28 -7.01 -1.59
CA TRP A 214 -16.26 -6.09 -1.10
C TRP A 214 -15.83 -6.49 0.31
N THR A 215 -14.52 -6.66 0.51
CA THR A 215 -13.91 -6.93 1.83
C THR A 215 -12.79 -5.92 2.09
N PHE A 216 -12.47 -5.64 3.35
CA PHE A 216 -11.46 -4.64 3.73
C PHE A 216 -10.82 -4.97 5.08
N VAL A 217 -9.72 -4.29 5.42
CA VAL A 217 -8.82 -4.65 6.54
C VAL A 217 -9.51 -4.86 7.91
N ASP A 218 -10.64 -4.22 8.19
CA ASP A 218 -11.36 -4.38 9.47
C ASP A 218 -12.13 -5.71 9.56
N THR A 219 -12.19 -6.50 8.48
CA THR A 219 -12.63 -7.89 8.56
C THR A 219 -11.52 -8.76 9.13
N VAL A 220 -11.79 -9.49 10.21
CA VAL A 220 -10.86 -10.47 10.80
C VAL A 220 -10.28 -11.38 9.71
N ASP A 221 -8.96 -11.55 9.71
CA ASP A 221 -8.20 -12.35 8.73
C ASP A 221 -8.29 -11.88 7.26
N HIS A 222 -8.64 -10.60 7.00
CA HIS A 222 -8.78 -10.03 5.65
C HIS A 222 -7.65 -10.44 4.71
N LEU A 223 -6.39 -10.20 5.12
CA LEU A 223 -5.24 -10.44 4.26
C LEU A 223 -5.03 -11.92 3.96
N GLU A 224 -5.30 -12.82 4.91
CA GLU A 224 -5.20 -14.26 4.68
C GLU A 224 -6.28 -14.74 3.73
N GLN A 225 -7.51 -14.27 3.90
CA GLN A 225 -8.62 -14.60 3.01
C GLN A 225 -8.40 -14.03 1.61
N ALA A 226 -7.95 -12.79 1.50
CA ALA A 226 -7.67 -12.13 0.23
C ALA A 226 -6.54 -12.82 -0.54
N ASN A 227 -5.43 -13.18 0.13
CA ASN A 227 -4.36 -13.94 -0.51
C ASN A 227 -4.86 -15.29 -1.03
N ARG A 228 -5.58 -16.06 -0.21
CA ARG A 228 -6.15 -17.35 -0.62
C ARG A 228 -7.05 -17.20 -1.84
N TYR A 229 -7.95 -16.21 -1.81
CA TYR A 229 -8.84 -15.93 -2.93
C TYR A 229 -8.07 -15.58 -4.22
N LEU A 230 -7.04 -14.72 -4.12
CA LEU A 230 -6.20 -14.33 -5.26
C LEU A 230 -5.37 -15.50 -5.79
N ASP A 231 -4.87 -16.37 -4.91
CA ASP A 231 -4.08 -17.55 -5.27
C ASP A 231 -4.93 -18.67 -5.91
N ASP A 232 -6.23 -18.74 -5.61
CA ASP A 232 -7.17 -19.68 -6.21
C ASP A 232 -7.89 -19.12 -7.45
N LEU A 233 -7.63 -17.85 -7.78
CA LEU A 233 -8.29 -17.17 -8.90
C LEU A 233 -7.92 -17.81 -10.25
N ASP A 234 -8.92 -17.93 -11.14
CA ASP A 234 -8.73 -18.38 -12.52
C ASP A 234 -7.60 -17.59 -13.20
N ALA A 235 -6.74 -18.29 -13.95
CA ALA A 235 -5.56 -17.71 -14.56
C ALA A 235 -5.87 -16.56 -15.54
N GLU A 236 -7.06 -16.55 -16.15
CA GLU A 236 -7.48 -15.51 -17.08
C GLU A 236 -8.26 -14.37 -16.41
N ALA A 237 -8.63 -14.51 -15.13
CA ALA A 237 -9.23 -13.42 -14.37
C ALA A 237 -8.22 -12.28 -14.20
N VAL A 238 -8.68 -11.04 -14.39
CA VAL A 238 -7.83 -9.86 -14.35
C VAL A 238 -7.78 -9.32 -12.92
N VAL A 239 -6.58 -9.11 -12.40
CA VAL A 239 -6.31 -8.49 -11.09
C VAL A 239 -5.60 -7.16 -11.33
N LEU A 240 -6.04 -6.10 -10.67
CA LEU A 240 -5.39 -4.80 -10.67
C LEU A 240 -5.73 -4.00 -9.43
N ASP A 241 -4.92 -3.00 -9.12
CA ASP A 241 -5.23 -2.07 -8.02
C ASP A 241 -5.78 -0.74 -8.54
N VAL A 242 -6.70 -0.19 -7.76
CA VAL A 242 -7.20 1.18 -7.90
C VAL A 242 -6.89 1.97 -6.64
N LEU A 243 -6.60 3.25 -6.81
CA LEU A 243 -6.56 4.22 -5.72
C LEU A 243 -7.95 4.83 -5.57
N CYS A 244 -8.59 4.61 -4.44
CA CYS A 244 -9.88 5.18 -4.08
C CYS A 244 -9.69 6.40 -3.15
N HIS A 245 -10.64 7.33 -3.20
CA HIS A 245 -10.75 8.46 -2.29
C HIS A 245 -12.09 8.40 -1.55
N CYS A 246 -12.10 8.77 -0.27
CA CYS A 246 -13.29 9.00 0.55
C CYS A 246 -13.23 10.34 1.31
#